data_AF-A0A806KHN4-F1
#
_entry.id   AF-A0A806KHN4-F1
#
_cell.length_a   1.000
_cell.length_b   1.000
_cell.length_c   1.000
_cell.angle_alpha   90.00
_cell.angle_beta   90.00
_cell.angle_gamma   90.00
#
_symmetry.space_group_name_H-M   'P 1'
#
loop_
_entity.id
_entity.type
_entity.pdbx_description
1 polymer ?
#
loop_
_entity_poly.entity_id
_entity_poly.type
_entity_poly.pdbx_seq_one_letter_code
_entity_poly.pdbx_strand_id
1 'polypeptide(L)'
;MDLAKYTNEGSYRIPIHIRKKGSALGVDSLEISVEPIEIHIRLEEKISRNIDVSPVFRGALAEGYELINQYIVPTSIIAEGPRSSMENIVEFITGTIDLEGRFEDFSVYINILNSDPLIIIHGNRMIEFRGTIQRISRERQRNIIIAPPVPEHNIEEDGQ
;
A
#
# COMPACT_ATOMS: atom_id res chain seq x y z
N MET A 1 -13.33 4.75 32.12
CA MET A 1 -12.11 3.92 32.15
C MET A 1 -10.93 4.85 31.97
N ASP A 2 -9.95 4.79 32.85
CA ASP A 2 -8.75 5.63 32.77
C ASP A 2 -7.53 4.76 32.44
N LEU A 3 -6.92 5.05 31.30
CA LEU A 3 -5.78 4.34 30.74
C LEU A 3 -4.46 5.10 30.97
N ALA A 4 -4.50 6.35 31.48
CA ALA A 4 -3.33 7.21 31.62
C ALA A 4 -2.25 6.65 32.57
N LYS A 5 -2.63 5.68 33.41
CA LYS A 5 -1.73 4.95 34.31
C LYS A 5 -0.88 3.86 33.63
N TYR A 6 -1.17 3.53 32.37
CA TYR A 6 -0.43 2.55 31.59
C TYR A 6 0.34 3.28 30.49
N THR A 7 1.64 3.50 30.72
CA THR A 7 2.50 4.29 29.81
C THR A 7 3.57 3.47 29.12
N ASN A 8 3.76 2.22 29.54
CA ASN A 8 4.79 1.34 29.00
C ASN A 8 4.16 0.32 28.07
N GLU A 9 4.92 -0.13 27.08
CA GLU A 9 4.50 -1.24 26.23
C GLU A 9 4.22 -2.49 27.07
N GLY A 10 3.17 -3.24 26.73
CA GLY A 10 2.82 -4.47 27.43
C GLY A 10 1.34 -4.83 27.37
N SER A 11 1.03 -6.02 27.88
CA SER A 11 -0.35 -6.51 27.99
C SER A 11 -0.90 -6.23 29.38
N TYR A 12 -2.05 -5.59 29.44
CA TYR A 12 -2.72 -5.18 30.67
C TYR A 12 -4.11 -5.80 30.78
N ARG A 13 -4.48 -6.20 31.99
CA ARG A 13 -5.86 -6.56 32.36
C ARG A 13 -6.47 -5.40 33.12
N ILE A 14 -7.54 -4.84 32.56
CA ILE A 14 -8.18 -3.64 33.13
C ILE A 14 -9.58 -4.04 33.64
N PRO A 15 -9.82 -3.95 34.97
CA PRO A 15 -11.12 -4.25 35.54
C PRO A 15 -12.13 -3.15 35.25
N ILE A 16 -13.37 -3.55 34.93
CA ILE A 16 -14.46 -2.61 34.66
C ILE A 16 -15.03 -2.10 35.98
N HIS A 17 -15.08 -0.77 36.14
CA HIS A 17 -15.68 -0.12 37.31
C HIS A 17 -17.10 0.33 37.01
N ILE A 18 -18.07 -0.20 37.76
CA ILE A 18 -19.49 0.13 37.60
C ILE A 18 -19.82 1.28 38.56
N ARG A 19 -20.49 2.32 38.04
CA ARG A 19 -21.07 3.38 38.87
C ARG A 19 -22.58 3.42 38.63
N LYS A 20 -23.37 3.12 39.67
CA LYS A 20 -24.84 3.29 39.66
C LYS A 20 -25.17 4.78 39.47
N LYS A 21 -26.18 5.09 38.65
CA LYS A 21 -26.69 6.45 38.43
C LYS A 21 -28.21 6.44 38.44
N GLY A 22 -28.83 7.58 38.79
CA GLY A 22 -30.28 7.76 38.72
C GLY A 22 -31.07 6.96 39.76
N SER A 23 -32.23 6.42 39.37
CA SER A 23 -33.13 5.65 40.24
C SER A 23 -32.52 4.37 40.83
N ALA A 24 -31.41 3.88 40.25
CA ALA A 24 -30.66 2.73 40.75
C ALA A 24 -29.86 3.02 42.05
N LEU A 25 -29.79 4.28 42.51
CA LEU A 25 -29.11 4.64 43.75
C LEU A 25 -29.89 4.24 45.02
N GLY A 26 -31.21 4.06 44.93
CA GLY A 26 -32.10 3.79 46.08
C GLY A 26 -32.67 2.37 46.12
N VAL A 27 -32.15 1.45 45.30
CA VAL A 27 -32.63 0.07 45.22
C VAL A 27 -31.52 -0.87 45.69
N ASP A 28 -31.70 -1.44 46.88
CA ASP A 28 -30.72 -2.36 47.49
C ASP A 28 -30.69 -3.72 46.80
N SER A 29 -31.81 -4.18 46.23
CA SER A 29 -31.95 -5.53 45.63
C SER A 29 -31.57 -5.61 44.13
N LEU A 30 -30.78 -4.67 43.62
CA LEU A 30 -30.38 -4.69 42.20
C LEU A 30 -29.14 -5.56 41.98
N GLU A 31 -29.32 -6.71 41.34
CA GLU A 31 -28.23 -7.55 40.84
C GLU A 31 -27.69 -6.96 39.52
N ILE A 32 -26.39 -6.68 39.47
CA ILE A 32 -25.72 -6.13 38.29
C ILE A 32 -24.71 -7.17 37.81
N SER A 33 -24.98 -7.76 36.65
CA SER A 33 -24.03 -8.62 35.95
C SER A 33 -23.39 -7.85 34.80
N VAL A 34 -22.06 -7.94 34.68
CA VAL A 34 -21.29 -7.32 33.60
C VAL A 34 -20.39 -8.37 32.99
N GLU A 35 -20.53 -8.59 31.70
CA GLU A 35 -19.72 -9.51 30.92
C GLU A 35 -19.08 -8.72 29.76
N PRO A 36 -17.73 -8.64 29.70
CA PRO A 36 -16.75 -9.23 30.61
C PRO A 36 -16.45 -8.33 31.82
N ILE A 37 -16.04 -8.92 32.95
CA ILE A 37 -15.59 -8.17 34.15
C ILE A 37 -14.19 -7.56 33.99
N GLU A 38 -13.41 -8.05 33.02
CA GLU A 38 -12.05 -7.63 32.72
C GLU A 38 -11.84 -7.51 31.20
N ILE A 39 -11.04 -6.52 30.79
CA ILE A 39 -10.65 -6.34 29.38
C ILE A 39 -9.14 -6.51 29.27
N HIS A 40 -8.71 -7.29 28.29
CA HIS A 40 -7.31 -7.44 27.93
C HIS A 40 -6.93 -6.41 26.86
N ILE A 41 -5.89 -5.61 27.12
CA ILE A 41 -5.40 -4.60 26.18
C ILE A 41 -3.90 -4.78 26.00
N ARG A 42 -3.41 -4.67 24.77
CA ARG A 42 -1.99 -4.54 24.48
C ARG A 42 -1.67 -3.08 24.16
N LEU A 43 -0.73 -2.51 24.90
CA LEU A 43 -0.17 -1.19 24.61
C LEU A 43 1.15 -1.37 23.86
N GLU A 44 1.30 -0.64 22.77
CA GLU A 44 2.48 -0.64 21.91
C GLU A 44 2.90 0.80 21.65
N GLU A 45 4.17 1.00 21.32
CA GLU A 45 4.66 2.30 20.88
C GLU A 45 3.98 2.70 19.57
N LYS A 46 3.59 3.98 19.51
CA LYS A 46 3.17 4.61 18.27
C LYS A 46 4.41 5.05 17.50
N ILE A 47 4.62 4.48 16.32
CA ILE A 47 5.71 4.87 15.44
C ILE A 47 5.18 5.65 14.23
N SER A 48 6.04 6.48 13.64
CA SER A 48 5.76 7.22 12.41
C SER A 48 6.76 6.80 11.34
N ARG A 49 6.30 6.53 10.12
CA ARG A 49 7.16 6.15 8.99
C ARG A 49 6.73 6.85 7.71
N ASN A 50 7.69 7.11 6.83
CA ASN A 50 7.42 7.47 5.44
C ASN A 50 7.31 6.18 4.61
N ILE A 51 6.19 5.98 3.92
CA ILE A 51 5.86 4.74 3.22
C ILE A 51 5.51 5.07 1.77
N ASP A 52 6.06 4.29 0.84
CA ASP A 52 5.85 4.48 -0.59
C ASP A 52 4.41 4.16 -1.02
N VAL A 53 3.99 4.78 -2.12
CA VAL A 53 2.65 4.63 -2.69
C VAL A 53 2.73 3.97 -4.07
N SER A 54 1.99 2.87 -4.23
CA SER A 54 1.95 2.09 -5.46
C SER A 54 0.56 2.16 -6.13
N PRO A 55 0.50 2.37 -7.45
CA PRO A 55 -0.74 2.43 -8.19
C PRO A 55 -1.32 1.03 -8.40
N VAL A 56 -2.64 0.90 -8.32
CA VAL A 56 -3.33 -0.34 -8.67
C VAL A 56 -4.07 -0.15 -9.99
N PHE A 57 -3.78 -0.99 -10.98
CA PHE A 57 -4.40 -0.92 -12.30
C PHE A 57 -5.50 -1.96 -12.49
N ARG A 58 -6.47 -1.64 -13.35
CA ARG A 58 -7.47 -2.57 -13.86
C ARG A 58 -7.69 -2.37 -15.36
N GLY A 59 -8.04 -3.44 -16.04
CA GLY A 59 -8.26 -3.44 -17.48
C GLY A 59 -6.94 -3.44 -18.25
N ALA A 60 -7.05 -3.28 -19.56
CA ALA A 60 -5.90 -3.15 -20.45
C ALA A 60 -6.03 -1.92 -21.34
N LEU A 61 -4.87 -1.35 -21.71
CA LEU A 61 -4.84 -0.30 -22.72
C LEU A 61 -5.40 -0.80 -24.05
N ALA A 62 -5.78 0.13 -24.93
CA ALA A 62 -6.19 -0.20 -26.28
C ALA A 62 -5.12 -1.02 -27.02
N GLU A 63 -5.55 -1.91 -27.92
CA GLU A 63 -4.63 -2.76 -28.69
C GLU A 63 -3.60 -1.89 -29.45
N GLY A 64 -2.33 -2.27 -29.34
CA GLY A 64 -1.23 -1.54 -29.97
C GLY A 64 -0.77 -0.29 -29.22
N TYR A 65 -1.22 -0.08 -27.97
CA TYR A 65 -0.74 0.98 -27.08
C TYR A 65 -0.04 0.41 -25.84
N GLU A 66 0.91 1.15 -25.31
CA GLU A 66 1.64 0.84 -24.07
C GLU A 66 1.75 2.07 -23.16
N LEU A 67 1.79 1.84 -21.85
CA LEU A 67 2.08 2.87 -20.85
C LEU A 67 3.60 3.04 -20.79
N ILE A 68 4.12 4.08 -21.43
CA ILE A 68 5.57 4.31 -21.50
C ILE A 68 6.13 5.04 -20.27
N ASN A 69 5.26 5.73 -19.54
CA ASN A 69 5.66 6.50 -18.37
C ASN A 69 4.51 6.66 -17.38
N GLN A 70 4.86 6.74 -16.10
CA GLN A 70 3.89 6.99 -15.03
C GLN A 70 4.49 7.89 -13.95
N TYR A 71 3.67 8.78 -13.43
CA TYR A 71 4.02 9.68 -12.34
C TYR A 71 2.94 9.65 -11.27
N ILE A 72 3.37 9.65 -10.02
CA ILE A 72 2.50 9.64 -8.85
C ILE A 72 2.98 10.74 -7.92
N VAL A 73 2.05 11.60 -7.51
CA VAL A 73 2.36 12.71 -6.59
C VAL A 73 1.34 12.76 -5.46
N PRO A 74 1.78 12.66 -4.19
CA PRO A 74 3.13 12.29 -3.72
C PRO A 74 3.50 10.82 -3.98
N THR A 75 4.80 10.52 -4.08
CA THR A 75 5.34 9.14 -4.22
C THR A 75 5.41 8.38 -2.90
N SER A 76 5.42 9.08 -1.77
CA SER A 76 5.41 8.52 -0.42
C SER A 76 4.60 9.40 0.53
N ILE A 77 4.07 8.79 1.58
CA ILE A 77 3.25 9.46 2.60
C ILE A 77 3.72 9.09 4.00
N ILE A 78 3.55 10.03 4.92
CA ILE A 78 3.84 9.81 6.34
C ILE A 78 2.59 9.18 6.98
N ALA A 79 2.77 8.03 7.62
CA ALA A 79 1.72 7.38 8.40
C ALA A 79 2.22 7.07 9.81
N GLU A 80 1.29 7.07 10.77
CA GLU A 80 1.55 6.70 12.16
C GLU A 80 0.56 5.64 12.66
N GLY A 81 1.01 4.81 13.60
CA GLY A 81 0.19 3.78 14.22
C GLY A 81 0.98 2.88 15.17
N PRO A 82 0.36 1.82 15.72
CA PRO A 82 1.05 0.83 16.54
C PRO A 82 2.23 0.22 15.78
N ARG A 83 3.35 0.02 16.47
CA ARG A 83 4.58 -0.58 15.91
C ARG A 83 4.29 -1.84 15.09
N SER A 84 3.56 -2.80 15.65
CA SER A 84 3.25 -4.06 14.95
C SER A 84 2.44 -3.84 13.66
N SER A 85 1.41 -2.99 13.67
CA SER A 85 0.64 -2.66 12.45
C SER A 85 1.53 -1.99 11.40
N MET A 86 2.36 -1.02 11.82
CA MET A 86 3.22 -0.26 10.92
C MET A 86 4.31 -1.13 10.29
N GLU A 87 4.90 -2.08 11.03
CA GLU A 87 5.92 -2.99 10.52
C GLU A 87 5.40 -3.92 9.40
N ASN A 88 4.10 -4.24 9.41
CA ASN A 88 3.47 -5.07 8.39
C ASN A 88 3.15 -4.32 7.09
N ILE A 89 3.20 -2.99 7.08
CA ILE A 89 2.93 -2.18 5.88
C ILE A 89 4.22 -2.08 5.07
N VAL A 90 4.24 -2.62 3.86
CA VAL A 90 5.37 -2.44 2.92
C VAL A 90 5.17 -1.18 2.10
N GLU A 91 3.97 -1.01 1.55
CA GLU A 91 3.57 0.11 0.71
C GLU A 91 2.08 0.40 0.93
N PHE A 92 1.67 1.62 0.60
CA PHE A 92 0.27 1.96 0.46
C PHE A 92 -0.16 1.79 -0.99
N ILE A 93 -1.36 1.25 -1.19
CA ILE A 93 -1.93 1.11 -2.52
C ILE A 93 -2.98 2.20 -2.77
N THR A 94 -3.03 2.70 -4.00
CA THR A 94 -4.11 3.58 -4.43
C THR A 94 -5.40 2.79 -4.65
N GLY A 95 -6.53 3.50 -4.75
CA GLY A 95 -7.69 2.99 -5.45
C GLY A 95 -7.35 2.60 -6.89
N THR A 96 -8.28 1.88 -7.53
CA THR A 96 -8.06 1.34 -8.87
C THR A 96 -8.03 2.44 -9.94
N ILE A 97 -6.97 2.45 -10.73
CA ILE A 97 -6.80 3.22 -11.97
C ILE A 97 -7.28 2.35 -13.13
N ASP A 98 -8.34 2.80 -13.79
CA ASP A 98 -8.87 2.13 -14.98
C ASP A 98 -8.02 2.45 -16.21
N LEU A 99 -7.47 1.42 -16.85
CA LEU A 99 -6.71 1.52 -18.09
C LEU A 99 -7.54 1.15 -19.32
N GLU A 100 -8.77 0.64 -19.12
CA GLU A 100 -9.55 0.00 -20.17
C GLU A 100 -9.76 0.92 -21.38
N GLY A 101 -9.29 0.46 -22.55
CA GLY A 101 -9.49 1.15 -23.82
C GLY A 101 -8.79 2.51 -23.94
N ARG A 102 -7.89 2.87 -23.02
CA ARG A 102 -7.16 4.14 -23.10
C ARG A 102 -6.08 4.10 -24.18
N PHE A 103 -5.96 5.19 -24.92
CA PHE A 103 -5.01 5.37 -26.03
C PHE A 103 -4.33 6.75 -26.03
N GLU A 104 -4.62 7.61 -25.05
CA GLU A 104 -4.04 8.94 -24.87
C GLU A 104 -3.58 9.14 -23.43
N ASP A 105 -2.65 10.06 -23.23
CA ASP A 105 -2.19 10.49 -21.91
C ASP A 105 -3.35 10.90 -21.01
N PHE A 106 -3.24 10.59 -19.72
CA PHE A 106 -4.30 10.89 -18.78
C PHE A 106 -3.77 11.29 -17.41
N SER A 107 -4.62 11.98 -16.65
CA SER A 107 -4.37 12.30 -15.25
C SER A 107 -5.62 12.04 -14.42
N VAL A 108 -5.47 11.43 -13.26
CA VAL A 108 -6.58 11.08 -12.36
C VAL A 108 -6.21 11.33 -10.91
N TYR A 109 -7.17 11.79 -10.12
CA TYR A 109 -7.03 11.96 -8.68
C TYR A 109 -7.68 10.77 -7.96
N ILE A 110 -6.89 10.08 -7.14
CA ILE A 110 -7.31 8.81 -6.51
C ILE A 110 -6.88 8.79 -5.06
N ASN A 111 -7.71 8.20 -4.20
CA ASN A 111 -7.40 8.07 -2.78
C ASN A 111 -6.50 6.87 -2.48
N ILE A 112 -5.66 7.00 -1.46
CA ILE A 112 -4.98 5.87 -0.84
C ILE A 112 -5.96 5.03 -0.03
N LEU A 113 -5.90 3.71 -0.24
CA LEU A 113 -6.64 2.74 0.55
C LEU A 113 -5.90 2.48 1.87
N ASN A 114 -6.62 2.58 2.98
CA ASN A 114 -6.13 2.16 4.30
C ASN A 114 -7.13 1.17 4.90
N SER A 115 -6.68 -0.06 5.11
CA SER A 115 -7.50 -1.15 5.67
C SER A 115 -7.42 -1.22 7.20
N ASP A 116 -6.44 -0.57 7.83
CA ASP A 116 -6.26 -0.60 9.28
C ASP A 116 -6.70 0.75 9.91
N PRO A 117 -7.79 0.78 10.70
CA PRO A 117 -8.29 2.01 11.31
C PRO A 117 -7.35 2.60 12.39
N LEU A 118 -6.38 1.82 12.89
CA LEU A 118 -5.37 2.29 13.84
C LEU A 118 -4.22 3.04 13.15
N ILE A 119 -4.17 3.01 11.83
CA ILE A 119 -3.18 3.71 11.03
C ILE A 119 -3.75 5.06 10.59
N ILE A 120 -3.02 6.12 10.92
CA ILE A 120 -3.35 7.49 10.59
C ILE A 120 -2.38 7.96 9.51
N ILE A 121 -2.91 8.31 8.35
CA ILE A 121 -2.13 8.91 7.26
C ILE A 121 -2.17 10.42 7.43
N HIS A 122 -1.00 11.04 7.47
CA HIS A 122 -0.85 12.48 7.56
C HIS A 122 -0.85 13.13 6.17
N GLY A 123 -1.42 14.33 6.07
CA GLY A 123 -1.44 15.12 4.83
C GLY A 123 -2.60 14.76 3.89
N ASN A 124 -2.41 15.02 2.60
CA ASN A 124 -3.43 14.77 1.59
C ASN A 124 -3.39 13.31 1.13
N ARG A 125 -4.52 12.60 1.29
CA ARG A 125 -4.70 11.22 0.85
C ARG A 125 -5.07 11.09 -0.62
N MET A 126 -5.37 12.23 -1.27
CA MET A 126 -5.65 12.32 -2.69
C MET A 126 -4.33 12.44 -3.45
N ILE A 127 -4.08 11.45 -4.28
CA ILE A 127 -2.88 11.28 -5.08
C ILE A 127 -3.21 11.62 -6.53
N GLU A 128 -2.36 12.40 -7.18
CA GLU A 128 -2.42 12.61 -8.62
C GLU A 128 -1.60 11.51 -9.30
N PHE A 129 -2.25 10.71 -10.14
CA PHE A 129 -1.59 9.80 -11.07
C PHE A 129 -1.62 10.41 -12.47
N ARG A 130 -0.47 10.41 -13.15
CA ARG A 130 -0.35 10.76 -14.57
C ARG A 130 0.25 9.61 -15.34
N GLY A 131 -0.41 9.17 -16.41
CA GLY A 131 0.07 8.13 -17.31
C GLY A 131 0.33 8.68 -18.70
N THR A 132 1.47 8.34 -19.29
CA THR A 132 1.80 8.65 -20.68
C THR A 132 1.65 7.39 -21.53
N ILE A 133 0.81 7.45 -22.55
CA ILE A 133 0.48 6.31 -23.41
C ILE A 133 1.00 6.58 -24.83
N GLN A 134 1.65 5.57 -25.41
CA GLN A 134 2.15 5.64 -26.78
C GLN A 134 1.78 4.40 -27.58
N ARG A 135 1.61 4.57 -28.90
CA ARG A 135 1.44 3.46 -29.83
C ARG A 135 2.74 2.67 -29.97
N ILE A 136 2.66 1.35 -29.80
CA ILE A 136 3.76 0.41 -30.00
C ILE A 136 4.19 0.45 -31.48
N SER A 137 5.44 0.88 -31.73
CA SER A 137 6.04 0.87 -33.07
C SER A 137 6.97 -0.35 -33.26
N ARG A 138 6.71 -1.15 -34.30
CA ARG A 138 7.40 -2.43 -34.62
C ARG A 138 8.87 -2.30 -35.10
N GLU A 139 9.58 -1.21 -34.83
CA GLU A 139 10.96 -1.03 -35.36
C GLU A 139 12.07 -1.69 -34.52
N ARG A 140 11.78 -2.27 -33.34
CA ARG A 140 12.80 -2.91 -32.48
C ARG A 140 13.16 -4.37 -32.80
N GLN A 141 12.56 -4.99 -33.82
CA GLN A 141 12.80 -6.39 -34.21
C GLN A 141 13.37 -6.53 -35.63
N ARG A 142 14.44 -5.80 -35.97
CA ARG A 142 15.32 -6.19 -37.08
C ARG A 142 16.76 -5.88 -36.70
N ASN A 143 17.36 -6.75 -35.90
CA ASN A 143 18.81 -6.93 -35.84
C ASN A 143 19.08 -8.37 -35.33
N ILE A 144 18.62 -9.36 -36.09
CA ILE A 144 19.29 -10.67 -36.06
C ILE A 144 20.49 -10.50 -36.97
N ILE A 145 21.67 -10.32 -36.36
CA ILE A 145 22.95 -10.42 -37.06
C ILE A 145 23.03 -11.86 -37.56
N ILE A 146 22.72 -12.07 -38.83
CA ILE A 146 23.14 -13.26 -39.56
C ILE A 146 24.66 -13.19 -39.59
N ALA A 147 25.32 -14.00 -38.74
CA ALA A 147 26.76 -14.16 -38.81
C ALA A 147 27.14 -14.60 -40.25
N PRO A 148 28.16 -14.01 -40.87
CA PRO A 148 28.63 -14.49 -42.16
C PRO A 148 29.11 -15.94 -42.02
N PRO A 149 28.93 -16.79 -43.04
CA PRO A 149 29.38 -18.19 -42.99
C PRO A 149 30.89 -18.22 -42.78
N VAL A 150 31.36 -19.06 -41.86
CA VAL A 150 32.78 -19.29 -41.59
C VAL A 150 33.43 -19.82 -42.87
N PRO A 151 34.47 -19.19 -43.42
CA PRO A 151 35.19 -19.74 -44.57
C PRO A 151 35.90 -21.03 -44.16
N GLU A 152 35.66 -22.12 -44.90
CA GLU A 152 36.44 -23.36 -44.78
C GLU A 152 37.91 -23.08 -45.12
N HIS A 153 38.80 -23.45 -44.20
CA HIS A 153 40.24 -23.33 -44.37
C HIS A 153 40.73 -24.45 -45.28
N ASN A 154 40.85 -24.18 -46.58
CA ASN A 154 41.58 -25.06 -47.49
C ASN A 154 43.07 -24.73 -47.42
N ILE A 155 43.82 -25.74 -47.00
CA ILE A 155 45.28 -25.79 -46.92
C ILE A 155 45.76 -26.31 -48.26
N GLU A 156 46.41 -25.46 -49.07
CA GLU A 156 47.31 -25.87 -50.16
C GLU A 156 48.42 -24.80 -50.17
N GLU A 157 49.55 -25.08 -49.52
CA GLU A 157 50.73 -25.75 -50.05
C GLU A 157 51.38 -25.07 -51.25
N ASP A 158 52.64 -24.72 -51.01
CA ASP A 158 53.76 -24.62 -51.94
C ASP A 158 53.96 -23.34 -52.77
N GLY A 159 55.20 -22.85 -52.76
CA GLY A 159 55.67 -21.83 -53.70
C GLY A 159 56.75 -20.90 -53.18
N GLN A 160 57.98 -21.42 -53.16
CA GLN A 160 59.27 -20.78 -53.52
C GLN A 160 59.43 -19.25 -53.45
#